data_AF-A0A9X6AGX3-F1
#
_entry.id   AF-A0A9X6AGX3-F1
#
_cell.length_a   1.000
_cell.length_b   1.000
_cell.length_c   1.000
_cell.angle_alpha   90.00
_cell.angle_beta   90.00
_cell.angle_gamma   90.00
#
_symmetry.space_group_name_H-M   'P 1'
#
loop_
_entity.id
_entity.type
_entity.pdbx_description
1 polymer ?
#
loop_
_entity_poly.entity_id
_entity_poly.type
_entity_poly.pdbx_seq_one_letter_code
_entity_poly.pdbx_strand_id
1 'polypeptide(L)'
;PGPYMNVEKPPQAKVLAAGRPTPLWHVAGSPDDRAVFAGEALGLWVWAVVWPEQSGLLMYDELVLTDLRDAGAEVDLLPCGALSPRILEP
;
A
#
# COMPACT_ATOMS: atom_id res chain seq x y z
N PRO A 1 5.65 15.32 1.23
CA PRO A 1 6.41 14.06 1.43
C PRO A 1 7.36 14.19 2.62
N GLY A 2 7.52 13.12 3.41
CA GLY A 2 8.46 13.10 4.55
C GLY A 2 9.91 12.84 4.11
N PRO A 3 10.90 13.01 5.00
CA PRO A 3 12.33 12.90 4.67
C PRO A 3 12.76 11.48 4.24
N TYR A 4 11.95 10.47 4.53
CA TYR A 4 12.21 9.06 4.22
C TYR A 4 11.77 8.64 2.82
N MET A 5 11.17 9.56 2.05
CA MET A 5 10.69 9.31 0.70
C MET A 5 11.39 10.21 -0.30
N ASN A 6 12.10 9.62 -1.26
CA ASN A 6 12.80 10.37 -2.30
C ASN A 6 11.94 10.48 -3.57
N VAL A 7 11.06 11.48 -3.60
CA VAL A 7 10.14 11.73 -4.72
C VAL A 7 10.80 12.29 -5.98
N GLU A 8 12.06 12.73 -5.89
CA GLU A 8 12.85 13.16 -7.06
C GLU A 8 13.31 11.97 -7.91
N LYS A 9 13.27 10.75 -7.36
CA LYS A 9 13.50 9.51 -8.11
C LYS A 9 12.19 9.00 -8.71
N PRO A 10 12.25 8.21 -9.80
CA PRO A 10 11.07 7.49 -10.28
C PRO A 10 10.44 6.64 -9.18
N PRO A 11 9.10 6.54 -9.13
CA PRO A 11 8.42 5.62 -8.23
C PRO A 11 8.82 4.17 -8.52
N GLN A 12 8.94 3.36 -7.47
CA GLN A 12 9.30 1.94 -7.60
C GLN A 12 8.08 1.06 -7.90
N ALA A 13 6.89 1.48 -7.46
CA ALA A 13 5.66 0.73 -7.61
C ALA A 13 4.50 1.66 -8.01
N LYS A 14 3.39 1.07 -8.44
CA LYS A 14 2.18 1.80 -8.81
C LYS A 14 0.96 0.95 -8.50
N VAL A 15 -0.07 1.55 -7.94
CA VAL A 15 -1.36 0.92 -7.72
C VAL A 15 -2.45 1.71 -8.44
N LEU A 16 -3.54 1.05 -8.82
CA LEU A 16 -4.74 1.72 -9.29
C LEU A 16 -5.68 1.92 -8.09
N ALA A 17 -5.75 3.14 -7.56
CA ALA A 17 -6.61 3.46 -6.42
C ALA A 17 -7.72 4.40 -6.88
N ALA A 18 -8.99 4.04 -6.60
CA ALA A 18 -10.17 4.82 -7.03
C ALA A 18 -10.14 5.16 -8.54
N GLY A 19 -9.74 4.19 -9.37
CA GLY A 19 -9.62 4.34 -10.82
C GLY A 19 -8.46 5.23 -11.29
N ARG A 20 -7.51 5.59 -10.40
CA ARG A 20 -6.38 6.46 -10.72
C ARG A 20 -5.05 5.76 -10.50
N PRO A 21 -4.10 5.87 -11.44
CA PRO A 21 -2.74 5.39 -11.20
C PRO A 21 -2.08 6.24 -10.11
N THR A 22 -1.74 5.59 -8.99
CA THR A 22 -1.11 6.20 -7.83
C THR A 22 0.33 5.70 -7.76
N PRO A 23 1.33 6.56 -8.04
CA PRO A 23 2.74 6.20 -7.93
C PRO A 23 3.12 6.00 -6.46
N LEU A 24 3.93 4.98 -6.18
CA LEU A 24 4.41 4.67 -4.84
C LEU A 24 5.95 4.68 -4.81
N TRP A 25 6.49 5.34 -3.80
CA TRP A 25 7.92 5.38 -3.51
C TRP A 25 8.23 4.51 -2.31
N HIS A 26 9.36 3.79 -2.40
CA HIS A 26 9.90 3.05 -1.27
C HIS A 26 10.26 4.03 -0.12
N VAL A 27 9.85 3.69 1.09
CA VAL A 27 10.11 4.46 2.30
C VAL A 27 11.38 3.92 2.94
N ALA A 28 12.44 4.73 2.97
CA ALA A 28 13.70 4.35 3.58
C ALA A 28 13.61 4.30 5.12
N GLY A 29 14.42 3.44 5.75
CA GLY A 29 14.48 3.34 7.21
C GLY A 29 13.32 2.57 7.84
N SER A 30 12.52 1.85 7.05
CA SER A 30 11.62 0.82 7.58
C SER A 30 12.41 -0.34 8.18
N PRO A 31 11.86 -1.09 9.16
CA PRO A 31 12.48 -2.32 9.65
C PRO A 31 12.69 -3.34 8.51
N ASP A 32 13.75 -4.15 8.61
CA ASP A 32 14.17 -5.11 7.57
C ASP A 32 13.20 -6.30 7.39
N ASP A 33 12.18 -6.43 8.24
CA ASP A 33 11.17 -7.49 8.17
C ASP A 33 10.07 -7.18 7.14
N ARG A 34 10.00 -5.95 6.62
CA ARG A 34 8.94 -5.45 5.75
C ARG A 34 9.45 -4.48 4.69
N ALA A 35 8.77 -4.47 3.55
CA ALA A 35 8.92 -3.41 2.57
C ALA A 35 7.76 -2.41 2.73
N VAL A 36 8.09 -1.12 2.67
CA VAL A 36 7.12 -0.04 2.83
C VAL A 36 7.16 0.85 1.61
N PHE A 37 5.99 1.06 1.01
CA PHE A 37 5.80 2.01 -0.08
C PHE A 37 4.70 2.99 0.28
N ALA A 38 4.85 4.23 -0.15
CA ALA A 38 3.79 5.21 0.02
C ALA A 38 3.72 6.18 -1.15
N GLY A 39 2.53 6.70 -1.37
CA GLY A 39 2.22 7.65 -2.42
C GLY A 39 0.93 8.38 -2.15
N GLU A 40 0.66 9.35 -3.00
CA GLU A 40 -0.45 10.27 -2.81
C GLU A 40 -1.21 10.46 -4.12
N ALA A 41 -2.54 10.50 -4.02
CA ALA A 41 -3.42 10.88 -5.10
C ALA A 41 -4.62 11.67 -4.54
N LEU A 42 -4.85 12.86 -5.11
CA LEU A 42 -5.97 13.75 -4.75
C LEU A 42 -6.04 14.14 -3.25
N GLY A 43 -4.89 14.36 -2.62
CA GLY A 43 -4.75 14.67 -1.20
C GLY A 43 -4.87 13.47 -0.27
N LEU A 44 -5.03 12.25 -0.80
CA LEU A 44 -5.13 11.01 -0.03
C LEU A 44 -3.83 10.23 -0.12
N TRP A 45 -3.34 9.78 1.05
CA TRP A 45 -2.14 8.96 1.14
C TRP A 45 -2.48 7.48 1.15
N VAL A 46 -1.77 6.70 0.34
CA VAL A 46 -1.81 5.25 0.33
C VAL A 46 -0.47 4.73 0.86
N TRP A 47 -0.56 3.83 1.83
CA TRP A 47 0.59 3.11 2.40
C TRP A 47 0.42 1.63 2.09
N ALA A 48 1.43 1.03 1.45
CA ALA A 48 1.51 -0.40 1.25
C ALA A 48 2.65 -0.95 2.13
N VAL A 49 2.29 -1.78 3.10
CA VAL A 49 3.24 -2.45 4.00
C VAL A 49 3.09 -3.95 3.77
N VAL A 50 4.18 -4.58 3.32
CA VAL A 50 4.17 -6.00 2.96
C VAL A 50 5.24 -6.76 3.72
N TRP A 51 4.90 -7.99 4.11
CA TRP A 51 5.77 -8.91 4.82
C TRP A 51 5.78 -10.29 4.16
N PRO A 52 6.88 -11.05 4.28
CA PRO A 52 8.21 -10.54 4.66
C PRO A 52 8.70 -9.47 3.66
N GLU A 53 9.84 -8.83 3.92
CA GLU A 53 10.39 -7.77 3.05
C GLU A 53 10.40 -8.17 1.56
N GLN A 54 10.73 -9.43 1.25
CA GLN A 54 10.80 -9.93 -0.13
C GLN A 54 9.44 -9.93 -0.84
N SER A 55 8.32 -9.90 -0.10
CA SER A 55 6.98 -9.71 -0.67
C SER A 55 6.81 -8.34 -1.34
N GLY A 56 7.75 -7.41 -1.12
CA GLY A 56 7.85 -6.15 -1.87
C GLY A 56 7.88 -6.35 -3.39
N LEU A 57 8.34 -7.50 -3.88
CA LEU A 57 8.32 -7.82 -5.30
C LEU A 57 6.90 -7.90 -5.89
N LEU A 58 5.89 -8.24 -5.09
CA LEU A 58 4.49 -8.28 -5.52
C LEU A 58 3.94 -6.87 -5.85
N MET A 59 4.58 -5.82 -5.34
CA MET A 59 4.17 -4.43 -5.62
C MET A 59 4.50 -3.98 -7.05
N TYR A 60 5.26 -4.77 -7.80
CA TYR A 60 5.59 -4.51 -9.20
C TYR A 60 4.51 -5.04 -10.17
N ASP A 61 3.57 -5.86 -9.67
CA ASP A 61 2.38 -6.24 -10.43
C ASP A 61 1.37 -5.08 -10.50
N GLU A 62 0.42 -5.20 -11.43
CA GLU A 62 -0.69 -4.25 -11.51
C GLU A 62 -1.72 -4.53 -10.41
N LEU A 63 -1.61 -3.78 -9.32
CA LEU A 63 -2.52 -3.90 -8.17
C LEU A 63 -3.65 -2.88 -8.27
N VAL A 64 -4.90 -3.37 -8.23
CA VAL A 64 -6.12 -2.55 -8.18
C VAL A 64 -6.68 -2.53 -6.76
N LEU A 65 -6.78 -1.34 -6.17
CA LEU A 65 -7.40 -1.13 -4.87
C LEU A 65 -8.88 -0.81 -5.07
N THR A 66 -9.72 -1.78 -4.75
CA THR A 66 -11.19 -1.63 -4.72
C THR A 66 -11.62 -0.95 -3.44
N ASP A 67 -12.41 0.12 -3.55
CA ASP A 67 -13.04 0.75 -2.41
C ASP A 67 -14.22 -0.09 -1.93
N LEU A 68 -14.12 -0.66 -0.73
CA LEU A 68 -15.17 -1.51 -0.18
C LEU A 68 -16.48 -0.76 0.10
N ARG A 69 -16.45 0.59 0.16
CA ARG A 69 -17.67 1.39 0.30
C ARG A 69 -18.54 1.31 -0.95
N ASP A 70 -17.94 1.05 -2.11
CA ASP A 70 -18.64 0.89 -3.38
C ASP A 70 -19.24 -0.51 -3.54
N ALA A 71 -18.87 -1.48 -2.69
CA ALA A 71 -19.36 -2.87 -2.75
C ALA A 71 -20.81 -3.04 -2.26
N GLY A 72 -21.36 -2.08 -1.52
CA GLY A 72 -22.74 -2.14 -1.01
C GLY A 72 -23.00 -3.41 -0.20
N ALA A 73 -24.07 -4.14 -0.53
CA ALA A 73 -24.46 -5.37 0.17
C ALA A 73 -23.49 -6.56 -0.05
N GLU A 74 -22.62 -6.50 -1.07
CA GLU A 74 -21.62 -7.55 -1.30
C GLU A 74 -20.51 -7.55 -0.25
N VAL A 75 -20.36 -6.46 0.51
CA VAL A 75 -19.37 -6.37 1.59
C VAL A 75 -19.57 -7.46 2.65
N ASP A 76 -20.82 -7.87 2.88
CA ASP A 76 -21.18 -8.90 3.86
C ASP A 76 -20.73 -10.31 3.43
N LEU A 77 -20.39 -10.49 2.15
CA LEU A 77 -19.90 -11.75 1.59
C LEU A 77 -18.37 -11.86 1.66
N LEU A 78 -17.67 -10.77 1.96
CA LEU A 78 -16.21 -10.76 2.00
C LEU A 78 -15.71 -11.49 3.26
N PRO A 79 -14.80 -12.48 3.11
CA PRO A 79 -14.22 -13.14 4.26
C PRO A 79 -13.39 -12.12 5.05
N CYS A 80 -13.76 -11.86 6.30
CA CYS A 80 -12.97 -11.04 7.21
C CYS A 80 -12.16 -11.93 8.17
N GLY A 81 -10.83 -11.73 8.17
CA GLY A 81 -9.93 -12.36 9.12
C GLY A 81 -9.80 -11.56 10.42
N ALA A 82 -9.18 -12.16 11.44
CA ALA A 82 -8.76 -11.43 12.62
C ALA A 82 -7.73 -10.34 12.27
N LEU A 83 -7.71 -9.25 13.04
CA LEU A 83 -6.72 -8.19 12.87
C LEU A 83 -5.30 -8.75 13.03
N SER A 84 -4.42 -8.44 12.08
CA SER A 84 -3.02 -8.89 12.11
C SER A 84 -2.27 -8.24 13.28
N PRO A 85 -1.59 -9.01 14.14
CA PRO A 85 -0.80 -8.46 15.24
C PRO A 85 0.37 -7.59 14.75
N ARG A 86 0.84 -7.78 13.50
CA ARG A 86 1.95 -7.01 12.90
C ARG A 86 1.69 -5.50 12.75
N ILE A 87 0.44 -5.08 12.86
CA ILE A 87 0.05 -3.66 12.78
C ILE A 87 -0.14 -3.07 14.18
N LEU A 88 -0.44 -3.92 15.17
CA LEU A 88 -0.69 -3.51 16.55
C LEU A 88 0.60 -3.42 17.36
N GLU A 89 1.55 -4.29 17.05
CA GLU A 89 2.84 -4.41 17.71
C GLU A 89 3.92 -3.76 16.82
N PRO A 90 4.88 -3.00 17.39
CA PRO A 90 5.97 -2.38 16.65
C PRO A 90 6.80 -3.38 15.81
#